data_AF-A0A955ISG0-F1
#
_entry.id   AF-A0A955ISG0-F1
#
_cell.length_a   1.000
_cell.length_b   1.000
_cell.length_c   1.000
_cell.angle_alpha   90.00
_cell.angle_beta   90.00
_cell.angle_gamma   90.00
#
_symmetry.space_group_name_H-M   'P 1'
#
loop_
_entity.id
_entity.type
_entity.pdbx_description
1 polymer ?
#
loop_
_entity_poly.entity_id
_entity_poly.type
_entity_poly.pdbx_seq_one_letter_code
_entity_poly.pdbx_strand_id
1 'polypeptide(L)'
;MRRRGGRAGFGPQMNRRTLLRALGLTAGSLVLPSMMPAAYAERFGAARRIVFYVSSHGTVYDHWKMRPGGRTDDGDWEFPLGDVAEDAWSTILRELYPLRQKLLVVDGLTNGMGSTSGINEHESGHASCLTGTRATEVEGALAVPSGASIDQVIAATQDTPFQSIEYSVGGWPVNFNAFG
;
A
#
# COMPACT_ATOMS: atom_id res chain seq x y z
N MET A 1 87.80 -32.88 17.80
CA MET A 1 87.59 -31.51 18.34
C MET A 1 86.40 -30.89 17.61
N ARG A 2 85.37 -30.52 18.37
CA ARG A 2 84.07 -29.96 17.94
C ARG A 2 84.26 -28.55 17.35
N ARG A 3 83.57 -28.17 16.27
CA ARG A 3 83.02 -26.81 16.12
C ARG A 3 81.86 -26.77 15.10
N ARG A 4 80.72 -26.30 15.61
CA ARG A 4 79.45 -26.05 14.93
C ARG A 4 79.58 -24.86 13.98
N GLY A 5 79.10 -25.00 12.75
CA GLY A 5 78.79 -23.88 11.87
C GLY A 5 77.44 -23.26 12.28
N GLY A 6 77.48 -22.03 12.78
CA GLY A 6 76.30 -21.20 12.98
C GLY A 6 75.97 -20.44 11.69
N ARG A 7 74.70 -20.46 11.29
CA ARG A 7 74.09 -19.42 10.46
C ARG A 7 72.69 -19.14 11.02
N ALA A 8 72.58 -18.07 11.81
CA ALA A 8 71.31 -17.45 12.11
C ALA A 8 71.07 -16.36 11.04
N GLY A 9 70.18 -16.64 10.09
CA GLY A 9 69.65 -15.63 9.19
C GLY A 9 68.50 -14.89 9.88
N PHE A 10 68.66 -13.58 10.09
CA PHE A 10 67.61 -12.68 10.52
C PHE A 10 66.72 -12.30 9.33
N GLY A 11 65.45 -12.71 9.40
CA GLY A 11 64.34 -12.17 8.61
C GLY A 11 63.05 -12.61 9.28
N PRO A 12 62.04 -11.73 9.45
CA PRO A 12 60.79 -12.13 10.08
C PRO A 12 60.17 -13.26 9.26
N GLN A 13 60.14 -14.48 9.80
CA GLN A 13 59.40 -15.59 9.22
C GLN A 13 57.92 -15.24 9.29
N MET A 14 57.38 -14.69 8.20
CA MET A 14 55.94 -14.50 8.08
C MET A 14 55.27 -15.87 8.20
N ASN A 15 54.46 -16.02 9.24
CA ASN A 15 53.70 -17.24 9.44
C ASN A 15 52.77 -17.43 8.24
N ARG A 16 52.91 -18.56 7.53
CA ARG A 16 52.07 -18.92 6.37
C ARG A 16 50.59 -18.79 6.69
N ARG A 17 50.19 -19.10 7.93
CA ARG A 17 48.82 -18.94 8.42
C ARG A 17 48.37 -17.47 8.43
N THR A 18 49.24 -16.55 8.81
CA THR A 18 48.95 -15.11 8.80
C THR A 18 48.83 -14.57 7.38
N LEU A 19 49.72 -14.99 6.48
CA LEU A 19 49.66 -14.63 5.07
C LEU A 19 48.37 -15.13 4.41
N LEU A 20 48.01 -16.40 4.62
CA LEU A 20 46.79 -16.99 4.06
C LEU A 20 45.51 -16.37 4.67
N ARG A 21 45.53 -15.99 5.94
CA ARG A 21 44.42 -15.26 6.57
C ARG A 21 44.24 -13.86 5.97
N ALA A 22 45.34 -13.14 5.75
CA ALA A 22 45.30 -11.83 5.10
C ALA A 22 44.77 -11.96 3.66
N LEU A 23 45.29 -12.90 2.87
CA LEU A 23 44.81 -13.17 1.51
C LEU A 23 43.33 -13.58 1.49
N GLY A 24 42.89 -14.44 2.41
CA GLY A 24 41.50 -14.86 2.51
C GLY A 24 40.55 -13.71 2.87
N LEU A 25 40.96 -12.82 3.78
CA LEU A 25 40.17 -11.64 4.14
C LEU A 25 40.09 -10.62 2.99
N THR A 26 41.19 -10.40 2.27
CA THR A 26 41.22 -9.49 1.11
C THR A 26 40.44 -10.05 -0.08
N ALA A 27 40.57 -11.34 -0.38
CA ALA A 27 39.80 -11.98 -1.45
C ALA A 27 38.30 -12.03 -1.09
N GLY A 28 37.98 -12.32 0.17
CA GLY A 28 36.61 -12.30 0.68
C GLY A 28 35.98 -10.90 0.63
N SER A 29 36.73 -9.84 0.96
CA SER A 29 36.20 -8.46 0.95
C SER A 29 35.90 -7.93 -0.46
N LEU A 30 36.51 -8.49 -1.50
CA LEU A 30 36.20 -8.15 -2.90
C LEU A 30 34.90 -8.82 -3.39
N VAL A 31 34.51 -9.96 -2.81
CA VAL A 31 33.35 -10.76 -3.24
C VAL A 31 32.14 -10.58 -2.30
N LEU A 32 32.37 -10.21 -1.04
CA LEU A 32 31.31 -9.91 -0.08
C LEU A 32 30.30 -8.84 -0.58
N PRO A 33 30.74 -7.73 -1.23
CA PRO A 33 29.81 -6.75 -1.79
C PRO A 33 28.92 -7.30 -2.90
N SER A 34 29.36 -8.33 -3.64
CA SER A 34 28.56 -8.96 -4.72
C SER A 34 27.59 -10.03 -4.21
N MET A 35 27.74 -10.49 -2.96
CA MET A 35 26.83 -11.45 -2.31
C MET A 35 25.83 -10.76 -1.37
N MET A 36 26.08 -9.52 -0.99
CA MET A 36 25.04 -8.66 -0.44
C MET A 36 24.04 -8.41 -1.58
N PRO A 37 22.73 -8.67 -1.39
CA PRO A 37 21.73 -8.14 -2.30
C PRO A 37 22.09 -6.68 -2.49
N ALA A 38 22.22 -6.29 -3.74
CA ALA A 38 22.32 -4.91 -4.17
C ALA A 38 21.18 -4.12 -3.50
N ALA A 39 21.39 -3.63 -2.27
CA ALA A 39 20.62 -2.59 -1.65
C ALA A 39 21.04 -1.27 -2.31
N TYR A 40 21.08 -1.27 -3.65
CA TYR A 40 20.85 -0.07 -4.40
C TYR A 40 19.40 0.25 -4.08
N ALA A 41 19.20 1.11 -3.09
CA ALA A 41 18.01 1.93 -3.06
C ALA A 41 17.99 2.59 -4.44
N GLU A 42 17.18 2.05 -5.35
CA GLU A 42 16.95 2.69 -6.62
C GLU A 42 16.62 4.15 -6.34
N ARG A 43 17.33 5.03 -7.03
CA ARG A 43 17.09 6.47 -7.00
C ARG A 43 15.76 6.82 -7.67
N PHE A 44 15.09 5.86 -8.31
CA PHE A 44 13.70 5.96 -8.71
C PHE A 44 12.87 6.06 -7.44
N GLY A 45 12.22 7.21 -7.25
CA GLY A 45 11.43 7.49 -6.05
C GLY A 45 10.52 6.30 -5.73
N ALA A 46 10.44 5.94 -4.44
CA ALA A 46 9.74 4.76 -3.96
C ALA A 46 8.45 4.52 -4.75
N ALA A 47 8.30 3.31 -5.30
CA ALA A 47 7.13 2.93 -6.09
C ALA A 47 5.87 3.34 -5.34
N ARG A 48 5.13 4.30 -5.91
CA ARG A 48 3.89 4.80 -5.31
C ARG A 48 2.85 3.70 -5.50
N ARG A 49 2.42 3.11 -4.39
CA ARG A 49 1.36 2.11 -4.37
C ARG A 49 0.10 2.76 -3.85
N ILE A 50 -1.03 2.42 -4.46
CA ILE A 50 -2.36 2.80 -3.98
C ILE A 50 -3.00 1.54 -3.45
N VAL A 51 -3.60 1.64 -2.26
CA VAL A 51 -4.32 0.53 -1.63
C VAL A 51 -5.71 1.04 -1.30
N PHE A 52 -6.72 0.33 -1.79
CA PHE A 52 -8.11 0.57 -1.44
C PHE A 52 -8.52 -0.42 -0.36
N TYR A 53 -8.94 0.10 0.79
CA TYR A 53 -9.57 -0.69 1.84
C TYR A 53 -11.08 -0.52 1.71
N VAL A 54 -11.77 -1.61 1.40
CA VAL A 54 -13.22 -1.61 1.21
C VAL A 54 -13.83 -2.50 2.29
N SER A 55 -14.84 -1.97 2.98
CA SER A 55 -15.70 -2.74 3.89
C SER A 55 -17.12 -2.75 3.34
N SER A 56 -17.67 -3.95 3.11
CA SER A 56 -19.05 -4.12 2.67
C SER A 56 -20.05 -3.74 3.78
N HIS A 57 -21.30 -3.45 3.38
CA HIS A 57 -22.43 -3.07 4.25
C HIS A 57 -22.32 -1.69 4.93
N GLY A 58 -21.35 -0.87 4.52
CA GLY A 58 -21.23 0.52 4.94
C GLY A 58 -20.83 0.67 6.41
N THR A 59 -20.97 1.89 6.92
CA THR A 59 -20.67 2.23 8.31
C THR A 59 -21.91 2.82 8.97
N VAL A 60 -21.97 2.80 10.31
CA VAL A 60 -22.96 3.61 11.03
C VAL A 60 -22.60 5.08 10.82
N TYR A 61 -23.34 5.77 9.94
CA TYR A 61 -22.97 7.10 9.44
C TYR A 61 -22.79 8.15 10.55
N ASP A 62 -23.66 8.13 11.58
CA ASP A 62 -23.55 9.03 12.72
C ASP A 62 -22.28 8.84 13.55
N HIS A 63 -21.64 7.67 13.48
CA HIS A 63 -20.37 7.38 14.13
C HIS A 63 -19.16 7.59 13.19
N TRP A 64 -19.40 7.93 11.91
CA TRP A 64 -18.38 8.19 10.89
C TRP A 64 -18.23 9.69 10.60
N LYS A 65 -19.34 10.41 10.41
CA LYS A 65 -19.35 11.80 9.92
C LYS A 65 -18.50 12.76 10.79
N MET A 66 -17.78 13.67 10.13
CA MET A 66 -16.87 14.64 10.79
C MET A 66 -17.41 16.06 10.65
N ARG A 67 -18.27 16.48 11.59
CA ARG A 67 -18.90 17.81 11.60
C ARG A 67 -18.62 18.61 12.89
N PRO A 68 -17.35 18.86 13.24
CA PRO A 68 -17.03 19.67 14.41
C PRO A 68 -17.68 21.05 14.31
N GLY A 69 -18.13 21.61 15.43
CA GLY A 69 -18.79 22.92 15.45
C GLY A 69 -20.22 22.96 14.89
N GLY A 70 -20.86 21.81 14.64
CA GLY A 70 -22.28 21.75 14.26
C GLY A 70 -22.56 22.20 12.83
N ARG A 71 -21.67 21.88 11.90
CA ARG A 71 -21.83 22.20 10.47
C ARG A 71 -23.10 21.57 9.89
N THR A 72 -23.75 22.30 8.99
CA THR A 72 -25.03 21.93 8.39
C THR A 72 -24.88 20.86 7.32
N ASP A 73 -25.96 20.16 7.04
CA ASP A 73 -26.06 19.12 6.01
C ASP A 73 -26.22 19.71 4.61
N ASP A 74 -26.85 20.89 4.50
CA ASP A 74 -27.28 21.48 3.23
C ASP A 74 -26.27 22.47 2.62
N GLY A 75 -24.99 22.33 2.94
CA GLY A 75 -23.97 23.26 2.44
C GLY A 75 -22.57 22.67 2.41
N ASP A 76 -21.78 23.17 1.46
CA ASP A 76 -20.37 22.80 1.30
C ASP A 76 -19.52 23.49 2.37
N TRP A 77 -18.58 22.75 2.94
CA TRP A 77 -17.64 23.27 3.92
C TRP A 77 -16.34 22.48 3.88
N GLU A 78 -15.27 23.14 4.30
CA GLU A 78 -13.96 22.52 4.50
C GLU A 78 -13.36 23.06 5.81
N PHE A 79 -12.54 22.26 6.47
CA PHE A 79 -11.71 22.70 7.58
C PHE A 79 -10.43 21.87 7.68
N PRO A 80 -9.35 22.43 8.25
CA PRO A 80 -8.14 21.67 8.50
C PRO A 80 -8.39 20.61 9.58
N LEU A 81 -8.51 19.35 9.14
CA LEU A 81 -8.76 18.20 10.02
C LEU A 81 -7.68 18.04 11.11
N GLY A 82 -6.44 18.45 10.81
CA GLY A 82 -5.29 18.34 11.70
C GLY A 82 -5.36 19.19 12.98
N ASP A 83 -6.21 20.23 12.97
CA ASP A 83 -6.35 21.19 14.08
C ASP A 83 -7.54 20.86 15.00
N VAL A 84 -8.35 19.87 14.62
CA VAL A 84 -9.50 19.42 15.40
C VAL A 84 -9.03 18.54 16.56
N ALA A 85 -9.45 18.84 17.78
CA ALA A 85 -9.13 18.06 18.98
C ALA A 85 -9.71 16.63 18.91
N GLU A 86 -9.01 15.65 19.48
CA GLU A 86 -9.35 14.22 19.39
C GLU A 86 -10.75 13.86 19.93
N ASP A 87 -11.19 14.56 20.96
CA ASP A 87 -12.52 14.37 21.56
C ASP A 87 -13.66 14.79 20.62
N ALA A 88 -13.39 15.70 19.67
CA ALA A 88 -14.31 16.11 18.63
C ALA A 88 -14.29 15.20 17.38
N TRP A 89 -13.43 14.17 17.33
CA TRP A 89 -13.45 13.16 16.27
C TRP A 89 -14.57 12.15 16.47
N SER A 90 -15.13 11.70 15.34
CA SER A 90 -16.13 10.63 15.32
C SER A 90 -15.54 9.32 15.86
N THR A 91 -16.38 8.51 16.51
CA THR A 91 -15.95 7.29 17.20
C THR A 91 -15.17 6.35 16.30
N ILE A 92 -15.59 6.17 15.04
CA ILE A 92 -14.93 5.25 14.10
C ILE A 92 -13.58 5.81 13.65
N LEU A 93 -13.47 7.14 13.44
CA LEU A 93 -12.25 7.75 12.92
C LEU A 93 -11.23 8.11 14.00
N ARG A 94 -11.62 8.12 15.29
CA ARG A 94 -10.76 8.49 16.41
C ARG A 94 -9.46 7.67 16.46
N GLU A 95 -9.52 6.39 16.12
CA GLU A 95 -8.33 5.52 16.05
C GLU A 95 -7.29 6.00 15.02
N LEU A 96 -7.71 6.81 14.05
CA LEU A 96 -6.84 7.40 13.03
C LEU A 96 -6.31 8.79 13.40
N TYR A 97 -6.66 9.34 14.57
CA TYR A 97 -6.21 10.64 15.05
C TYR A 97 -4.68 10.85 15.00
N PRO A 98 -3.83 9.85 15.30
CA PRO A 98 -2.38 9.99 15.16
C PRO A 98 -1.93 10.32 13.72
N LEU A 99 -2.75 9.98 12.72
CA LEU A 99 -2.49 10.19 11.30
C LEU A 99 -3.18 11.45 10.74
N ARG A 100 -3.89 12.24 11.54
CA ARG A 100 -4.74 13.37 11.09
C ARG A 100 -4.12 14.34 10.09
N GLN A 101 -2.81 14.56 10.16
CA GLN A 101 -2.08 15.45 9.24
C GLN A 101 -1.90 14.85 7.83
N LYS A 102 -2.34 13.60 7.62
CA LYS A 102 -2.23 12.84 6.37
C LYS A 102 -3.58 12.34 5.89
N LEU A 103 -4.68 12.77 6.52
CA LEU A 103 -6.02 12.27 6.23
C LEU A 103 -6.84 13.35 5.54
N LEU A 104 -7.61 12.91 4.55
CA LEU A 104 -8.75 13.63 4.01
C LEU A 104 -9.98 12.82 4.36
N VAL A 105 -10.89 13.39 5.16
CA VAL A 105 -12.18 12.78 5.47
C VAL A 105 -13.23 13.51 4.65
N VAL A 106 -13.96 12.76 3.85
CA VAL A 106 -15.05 13.28 3.04
C VAL A 106 -16.37 12.90 3.70
N ASP A 107 -17.28 13.86 3.78
CA ASP A 107 -18.60 13.72 4.41
C ASP A 107 -19.69 14.15 3.42
N GLY A 108 -20.93 13.69 3.64
CA GLY A 108 -22.10 14.09 2.86
C GLY A 108 -22.18 13.48 1.45
N LEU A 109 -21.34 12.49 1.13
CA LEU A 109 -21.42 11.80 -0.15
C LEU A 109 -22.49 10.71 -0.14
N THR A 110 -23.22 10.64 -1.25
CA THR A 110 -24.13 9.53 -1.56
C THR A 110 -23.72 8.88 -2.87
N ASN A 111 -23.96 7.57 -2.97
CA ASN A 111 -23.76 6.83 -4.20
C ASN A 111 -24.99 6.99 -5.12
N GLY A 112 -25.05 8.12 -5.83
CA GLY A 112 -26.16 8.42 -6.72
C GLY A 112 -26.39 7.35 -7.79
N MET A 113 -25.32 6.81 -8.37
CA MET A 113 -25.40 5.76 -9.39
C MET A 113 -26.05 4.48 -8.86
N GLY A 114 -25.69 4.10 -7.63
CA GLY A 114 -26.26 2.96 -6.93
C GLY A 114 -27.76 3.11 -6.66
N SER A 115 -28.21 4.33 -6.36
CA SER A 115 -29.62 4.62 -6.04
C SER A 115 -30.52 4.74 -7.27
N THR A 116 -29.96 4.90 -8.48
CA THR A 116 -30.75 5.14 -9.71
C THR A 116 -30.81 3.97 -10.68
N SER A 117 -30.22 2.82 -10.34
CA SER A 117 -30.12 1.68 -11.27
C SER A 117 -31.44 0.93 -11.47
N GLY A 118 -32.39 1.03 -10.53
CA GLY A 118 -33.61 0.23 -10.51
C GLY A 118 -33.40 -1.25 -10.15
N ILE A 119 -32.17 -1.62 -9.80
CA ILE A 119 -31.76 -2.94 -9.32
C ILE A 119 -31.73 -2.89 -7.79
N ASN A 120 -31.80 -4.06 -7.14
CA ASN A 120 -31.57 -4.21 -5.71
C ASN A 120 -30.35 -3.38 -5.24
N GLU A 121 -30.52 -2.54 -4.23
CA GLU A 121 -29.50 -1.59 -3.77
C GLU A 121 -28.25 -2.29 -3.22
N HIS A 122 -28.38 -3.51 -2.71
CA HIS A 122 -27.26 -4.34 -2.29
C HIS A 122 -26.37 -4.70 -3.49
N GLU A 123 -26.97 -5.12 -4.60
CA GLU A 123 -26.27 -5.43 -5.84
C GLU A 123 -25.73 -4.18 -6.54
N SER A 124 -26.55 -3.14 -6.61
CA SER A 124 -26.14 -1.89 -7.25
C SER A 124 -25.04 -1.18 -6.48
N GLY A 125 -25.10 -1.16 -5.15
CA GLY A 125 -24.07 -0.62 -4.27
C GLY A 125 -22.75 -1.40 -4.39
N HIS A 126 -22.85 -2.71 -4.56
CA HIS A 126 -21.68 -3.55 -4.81
C HIS A 126 -21.03 -3.27 -6.16
N ALA A 127 -21.78 -3.36 -7.27
CA ALA A 127 -21.23 -3.18 -8.62
C ALA A 127 -20.62 -1.78 -8.81
N SER A 128 -21.20 -0.76 -8.19
CA SER A 128 -20.69 0.62 -8.25
C SER A 128 -19.50 0.88 -7.33
N CYS A 129 -19.16 -0.04 -6.42
CA CYS A 129 -18.00 0.09 -5.55
C CYS A 129 -16.72 0.11 -6.39
N LEU A 130 -15.88 1.13 -6.19
CA LEU A 130 -14.66 1.41 -6.96
C LEU A 130 -14.83 1.66 -8.47
N THR A 131 -15.97 1.33 -9.09
CA THR A 131 -16.22 1.59 -10.51
C THR A 131 -16.94 2.91 -10.75
N GLY A 132 -17.81 3.33 -9.83
CA GLY A 132 -18.68 4.50 -10.01
C GLY A 132 -19.63 4.38 -11.21
N THR A 133 -19.80 3.18 -11.77
CA THR A 133 -20.61 2.95 -12.98
C THR A 133 -21.98 2.38 -12.65
N ARG A 134 -22.90 2.41 -13.63
CA ARG A 134 -24.24 1.85 -13.46
C ARG A 134 -24.16 0.32 -13.40
N ALA A 135 -24.81 -0.27 -12.42
CA ALA A 135 -24.99 -1.71 -12.35
C ALA A 135 -25.90 -2.19 -13.49
N THR A 136 -25.58 -3.34 -14.06
CA THR A 136 -26.36 -4.02 -15.10
C THR A 136 -26.76 -5.38 -14.57
N GLU A 137 -28.06 -5.65 -14.60
CA GLU A 137 -28.62 -6.93 -14.17
C GLU A 137 -28.14 -8.06 -15.10
N VAL A 138 -27.83 -9.22 -14.51
CA VAL A 138 -27.44 -10.42 -15.24
C VAL A 138 -28.35 -11.56 -14.78
N GLU A 139 -29.06 -12.18 -15.73
CA GLU A 139 -29.99 -13.24 -15.41
C GLU A 139 -29.28 -14.42 -14.71
N GLY A 140 -29.75 -14.78 -13.52
CA GLY A 140 -29.21 -15.90 -12.74
C GLY A 140 -27.82 -15.64 -12.13
N ALA A 141 -27.34 -14.40 -12.14
CA ALA A 141 -26.05 -14.01 -11.56
C ALA A 141 -26.14 -12.65 -10.85
N LEU A 142 -25.02 -12.22 -10.27
CA LEU A 142 -24.91 -10.91 -9.64
C LEU A 142 -24.89 -9.82 -10.71
N ALA A 143 -25.49 -8.66 -10.41
CA ALA A 143 -25.30 -7.48 -11.23
C ALA A 143 -23.81 -7.13 -11.39
N VAL A 144 -23.43 -6.71 -12.59
CA VAL A 144 -22.06 -6.32 -12.95
C VAL A 144 -21.99 -4.82 -13.27
N PRO A 145 -20.86 -4.15 -13.02
CA PRO A 145 -20.66 -2.78 -13.46
C PRO A 145 -20.60 -2.66 -14.98
N SER A 146 -20.79 -1.43 -15.46
CA SER A 146 -20.66 -1.09 -16.89
C SER A 146 -19.28 -0.55 -17.25
N GLY A 147 -18.33 -0.53 -16.32
CA GLY A 147 -16.97 -0.06 -16.54
C GLY A 147 -15.97 -0.55 -15.50
N ALA A 148 -14.70 -0.31 -15.80
CA ALA A 148 -13.57 -0.74 -14.99
C ALA A 148 -13.52 -0.04 -13.62
N SER A 149 -12.94 -0.72 -12.63
CA SER A 149 -12.65 -0.14 -11.31
C SER A 149 -11.52 0.89 -11.36
N ILE A 150 -11.53 1.84 -10.42
CA ILE A 150 -10.62 3.00 -10.39
C ILE A 150 -9.14 2.60 -10.35
N ASP A 151 -8.81 1.49 -9.69
CA ASP A 151 -7.47 0.94 -9.65
C ASP A 151 -7.00 0.48 -11.03
N GLN A 152 -7.88 -0.11 -11.84
CA GLN A 152 -7.56 -0.48 -13.22
C GLN A 152 -7.45 0.73 -14.13
N VAL A 153 -8.31 1.74 -13.96
CA VAL A 153 -8.21 3.01 -14.68
C VAL A 153 -6.87 3.69 -14.40
N ILE A 154 -6.42 3.68 -13.13
CA ILE A 154 -5.11 4.19 -12.75
C ILE A 154 -4.01 3.34 -13.37
N ALA A 155 -4.06 2.01 -13.22
CA ALA A 155 -3.01 1.12 -13.70
C ALA A 155 -2.81 1.14 -15.22
N ALA A 156 -3.86 1.39 -16.00
CA ALA A 156 -3.77 1.58 -17.45
C ALA A 156 -2.87 2.76 -17.85
N THR A 157 -2.57 3.68 -16.92
CA THR A 157 -1.66 4.81 -17.14
C THR A 157 -0.25 4.60 -16.56
N GLN A 158 0.01 3.44 -15.96
CA GLN A 158 1.26 3.14 -15.26
C GLN A 158 2.00 1.96 -15.89
N ASP A 159 3.33 2.00 -15.84
CA ASP A 159 4.17 0.83 -16.14
C ASP A 159 4.28 -0.03 -14.88
N THR A 160 3.38 -1.02 -14.74
CA THR A 160 3.30 -1.92 -13.59
C THR A 160 3.15 -3.37 -14.04
N PRO A 161 3.85 -4.34 -13.40
CA PRO A 161 3.70 -5.75 -13.73
C PRO A 161 2.33 -6.32 -13.36
N PHE A 162 1.61 -5.66 -12.44
CA PHE A 162 0.26 -6.04 -12.04
C PHE A 162 -0.68 -4.84 -12.21
N GLN A 163 -1.74 -5.03 -13.00
CA GLN A 163 -2.74 -3.99 -13.27
C GLN A 163 -3.69 -3.80 -12.07
N SER A 164 -4.09 -4.89 -11.41
CA SER A 164 -4.89 -4.86 -10.20
C SER A 164 -4.64 -6.15 -9.42
N ILE A 165 -4.67 -6.07 -8.09
CA ILE A 165 -4.64 -7.21 -7.19
C ILE A 165 -5.76 -7.03 -6.17
N GLU A 166 -6.74 -7.93 -6.18
CA GLU A 166 -7.76 -8.01 -5.15
C GLU A 166 -7.40 -9.10 -4.14
N TYR A 167 -7.54 -8.79 -2.85
CA TYR A 167 -7.54 -9.77 -1.78
C TYR A 167 -8.78 -9.59 -0.92
N SER A 168 -9.63 -10.61 -0.86
CA SER A 168 -10.88 -10.60 -0.11
C SER A 168 -10.99 -11.81 0.82
N VAL A 169 -11.72 -11.64 1.92
CA VAL A 169 -12.02 -12.71 2.89
C VAL A 169 -13.52 -12.99 2.81
N GLY A 170 -13.90 -13.71 1.76
CA GLY A 170 -15.31 -13.89 1.39
C GLY A 170 -15.96 -12.61 0.85
N GLY A 171 -17.10 -12.76 0.18
CA GLY A 171 -17.83 -11.66 -0.44
C GLY A 171 -17.74 -11.66 -1.97
N TRP A 172 -18.38 -10.65 -2.57
CA TRP A 172 -18.41 -10.44 -4.01
C TRP A 172 -17.18 -9.61 -4.45
N PRO A 173 -16.63 -9.83 -5.67
CA PRO A 173 -15.45 -9.11 -6.15
C PRO A 173 -15.75 -7.63 -6.35
N VAL A 174 -14.89 -6.72 -5.93
CA VAL A 174 -15.10 -5.26 -6.11
C VAL A 174 -14.27 -4.68 -7.24
N ASN A 175 -13.29 -5.43 -7.74
CA ASN A 175 -12.48 -5.07 -8.90
C ASN A 175 -13.03 -5.77 -10.15
N PHE A 176 -13.60 -4.98 -11.06
CA PHE A 176 -14.20 -5.46 -12.29
C PHE A 176 -13.45 -4.95 -13.49
N ASN A 177 -13.29 -5.79 -14.52
CA ASN A 177 -12.66 -5.38 -15.76
C ASN A 177 -13.67 -4.66 -16.68
N ALA A 178 -13.21 -4.09 -17.80
CA ALA A 178 -14.07 -3.40 -18.75
C ALA A 178 -15.16 -4.29 -19.40
N PHE A 179 -15.17 -5.60 -19.12
CA PHE A 179 -16.12 -6.59 -19.62
C PHE A 179 -16.96 -7.24 -18.51
N GLY A 180 -16.86 -6.77 -17.25
CA GLY A 180 -17.41 -7.43 -16.07
C GLY A 180 -16.39 -8.35 -15.44
#